data_AF-A0A1I5F265-F1
#
_entry.id   AF-A0A1I5F265-F1
#
_cell.length_a   1.000
_cell.length_b   1.000
_cell.length_c   1.000
_cell.angle_alpha   90.00
_cell.angle_beta   90.00
_cell.angle_gamma   90.00
#
_symmetry.space_group_name_H-M   'P 1'
#
loop_
_entity.id
_entity.type
_entity.pdbx_description
1 polymer ?
#
loop_
_entity_poly.entity_id
_entity_poly.type
_entity_poly.pdbx_seq_one_letter_code
_entity_poly.pdbx_strand_id
1 'polypeptide(L)'
;MHRSIVASAMAIGVCAVTSAFAQQPGTSTWRCGNSYSDRPCAGGTTVKVDDARSDDDRQAADEATRRNAKLADRLERTRLSEEKQANQRDQRAAQDAQRAALAQRRLEAQERLEKARATKLAAEPRKATASYGERPGSKPGEEGGAKKKRRKPAASDAG
;
A
#
# COMPACT_ATOMS: atom_id res chain seq x y z
N MET A 1 45.90 -5.01 -18.21
CA MET A 1 46.43 -5.81 -17.09
C MET A 1 45.28 -6.03 -16.11
N HIS A 2 44.97 -7.31 -15.89
CA HIS A 2 44.14 -7.96 -14.87
C HIS A 2 42.91 -7.22 -14.29
N ARG A 3 41.74 -7.68 -14.74
CA ARG A 3 40.41 -7.43 -14.18
C ARG A 3 40.28 -8.26 -12.91
N SER A 4 40.10 -7.63 -11.75
CA SER A 4 39.80 -8.36 -10.51
C SER A 4 38.30 -8.61 -10.41
N ILE A 5 37.90 -9.82 -10.80
CA ILE A 5 36.63 -10.43 -10.42
C ILE A 5 36.82 -10.95 -8.99
N VAL A 6 36.24 -10.28 -7.99
CA VAL A 6 36.10 -10.88 -6.66
C VAL A 6 34.75 -11.59 -6.62
N ALA A 7 34.87 -12.90 -6.55
CA ALA A 7 33.80 -13.87 -6.59
C ALA A 7 32.82 -13.70 -5.42
N SER A 8 31.55 -13.82 -5.78
CA SER A 8 30.42 -14.11 -4.91
C SER A 8 30.66 -15.40 -4.12
N ALA A 9 30.53 -15.34 -2.80
CA ALA A 9 30.40 -16.53 -1.94
C ALA A 9 29.05 -16.46 -1.24
N MET A 10 28.03 -16.94 -1.95
CA MET A 10 26.69 -17.19 -1.44
C MET A 10 26.76 -18.45 -0.56
N ALA A 11 26.85 -18.28 0.76
CA ALA A 11 26.78 -19.38 1.71
C ALA A 11 25.30 -19.80 1.89
N ILE A 12 24.84 -20.73 1.05
CA ILE A 12 23.56 -21.43 1.25
C ILE A 12 23.79 -22.46 2.34
N GLY A 13 23.45 -22.12 3.57
CA GLY A 13 23.34 -23.07 4.68
C GLY A 13 22.13 -23.97 4.49
N VAL A 14 22.31 -25.09 3.77
CA VAL A 14 21.35 -26.19 3.74
C VAL A 14 21.46 -26.92 5.08
N CYS A 15 20.61 -26.55 6.04
CA CYS A 15 20.32 -27.43 7.18
C CYS A 15 19.54 -28.62 6.64
N ALA A 16 20.24 -29.75 6.48
CA ALA A 16 19.64 -31.04 6.20
C ALA A 16 18.65 -31.38 7.32
N VAL A 17 17.35 -31.26 7.04
CA VAL A 17 16.29 -31.80 7.88
C VAL A 17 16.36 -33.31 7.73
N THR A 18 17.09 -33.98 8.61
CA THR A 18 17.05 -35.43 8.75
C THR A 18 15.75 -35.80 9.44
N SER A 19 14.71 -36.03 8.64
CA SER A 19 13.46 -36.66 9.07
C SER A 19 13.76 -38.07 9.56
N ALA A 20 13.93 -38.21 10.87
CA ALA A 20 14.07 -39.50 11.51
C ALA A 20 12.66 -39.99 11.90
N PHE A 21 12.14 -40.91 11.10
CA PHE A 21 10.95 -41.67 11.41
C PHE A 21 11.24 -42.54 12.65
N ALA A 22 10.43 -42.40 13.69
CA ALA A 22 10.57 -43.17 14.93
C ALA A 22 10.25 -44.65 14.68
N GLN A 23 11.24 -45.53 14.83
CA GLN A 23 10.98 -46.97 14.93
C GLN A 23 10.24 -47.26 16.24
N GLN A 24 9.04 -47.83 16.14
CA GLN A 24 8.34 -48.36 17.31
C GLN A 24 9.11 -49.58 17.84
N PRO A 25 9.23 -49.78 19.17
CA PRO A 25 9.83 -50.99 19.73
C PRO A 25 9.01 -52.20 19.26
N GLY A 26 9.61 -53.04 18.39
CA GLY A 26 8.95 -54.14 17.70
C GLY A 26 8.81 -53.99 16.18
N THR A 27 9.15 -52.82 15.61
CA THR A 27 9.25 -52.63 14.16
C THR A 27 10.59 -53.15 13.68
N SER A 28 10.57 -54.28 12.99
CA SER A 28 11.72 -54.71 12.20
C SER A 28 11.74 -53.86 10.94
N THR A 29 12.88 -53.28 10.58
CA THR A 29 13.07 -52.66 9.27
C THR A 29 13.80 -53.66 8.38
N TRP A 30 13.32 -53.88 7.16
CA TRP A 30 13.94 -54.76 6.18
C TRP A 30 14.66 -53.95 5.12
N ARG A 31 15.88 -54.41 4.77
CA ARG A 31 16.60 -53.90 3.61
C ARG A 31 16.24 -54.74 2.40
N CYS A 32 15.46 -54.16 1.50
CA CYS A 32 15.01 -54.74 0.24
C CYS A 32 15.90 -54.20 -0.88
N GLY A 33 17.05 -54.86 -1.13
CA GLY A 33 18.04 -54.37 -2.09
C GLY A 33 18.63 -53.00 -1.70
N ASN A 34 18.26 -51.95 -2.42
CA ASN A 34 18.74 -50.57 -2.20
C ASN A 34 17.75 -49.67 -1.43
N SER A 35 16.67 -50.24 -0.90
CA SER A 35 15.61 -49.52 -0.20
C SER A 35 15.33 -50.15 1.16
N TYR A 36 14.93 -49.32 2.13
CA TYR A 36 14.48 -49.76 3.45
C TYR A 36 12.95 -49.79 3.47
N SER A 37 12.37 -50.77 4.17
CA SER A 37 10.93 -50.98 4.28
C SER A 37 10.57 -51.41 5.69
N ASP A 38 9.45 -50.92 6.21
CA ASP A 38 8.87 -51.38 7.48
C ASP A 38 7.96 -52.61 7.31
N ARG A 39 7.93 -53.18 6.10
CA ARG A 39 7.25 -54.45 5.78
C ARG A 39 8.26 -55.47 5.25
N PRO A 40 8.10 -56.77 5.58
CA PRO A 40 8.95 -57.83 5.05
C PRO A 40 8.89 -57.88 3.52
N CYS A 41 10.02 -58.13 2.88
CA CYS A 41 10.13 -58.27 1.43
C CYS A 41 10.91 -59.54 1.07
N ALA A 42 10.60 -60.11 -0.10
CA ALA A 42 11.26 -61.32 -0.59
C ALA A 42 12.76 -61.04 -0.80
N GLY A 43 13.61 -61.84 -0.14
CA GLY A 43 15.07 -61.65 -0.15
C GLY A 43 15.56 -60.47 0.71
N GLY A 44 14.70 -59.82 1.49
CA GLY A 44 15.08 -58.73 2.38
C GLY A 44 15.79 -59.21 3.64
N THR A 45 16.82 -58.49 4.07
CA THR A 45 17.50 -58.76 5.34
C THR A 45 16.95 -57.84 6.43
N THR A 46 16.61 -58.41 7.59
CA THR A 46 16.22 -57.63 8.77
C THR A 46 17.41 -56.81 9.24
N VAL A 47 17.20 -55.50 9.37
CA VAL A 47 18.16 -54.56 9.93
C VAL A 47 17.67 -54.19 11.33
N LYS A 48 18.52 -54.40 12.33
CA LYS A 48 18.27 -53.90 13.68
C LYS A 48 18.54 -52.40 13.67
N VAL A 49 17.48 -51.62 13.81
CA VAL A 49 17.58 -50.17 14.04
C VAL A 49 17.45 -49.95 15.54
N ASP A 50 18.47 -49.34 16.13
CA ASP A 50 18.50 -48.96 17.53
C ASP A 50 18.38 -47.44 17.59
N ASP A 51 17.15 -46.93 17.77
CA ASP A 51 16.93 -45.50 18.00
C ASP A 51 17.14 -45.22 19.49
N ALA A 52 18.24 -44.53 19.80
CA ALA A 52 18.61 -44.19 21.17
C ALA A 52 17.72 -43.10 21.80
N ARG A 53 16.76 -42.54 21.06
CA ARG A 53 15.87 -41.49 21.57
C ARG A 53 14.84 -42.07 22.52
N SER A 54 14.76 -41.46 23.69
CA SER A 54 13.79 -41.82 24.70
C SER A 54 12.39 -41.27 24.36
N ASP A 55 11.36 -41.80 25.02
CA ASP A 55 10.00 -41.28 24.94
C ASP A 55 9.94 -39.82 25.41
N ASP A 56 10.74 -39.46 26.41
CA ASP A 56 10.85 -38.10 26.93
C ASP A 56 11.42 -37.14 25.87
N ASP A 57 12.43 -37.57 25.10
CA ASP A 57 12.98 -36.78 23.99
C ASP A 57 11.92 -36.51 22.91
N ARG A 58 11.10 -37.52 22.60
CA ARG A 58 9.99 -37.39 21.64
C ARG A 58 8.95 -36.40 22.15
N GLN A 59 8.54 -36.51 23.41
CA GLN A 59 7.57 -35.59 24.01
C GLN A 59 8.09 -34.16 24.07
N ALA A 60 9.37 -33.98 24.42
CA ALA A 60 10.02 -32.67 24.44
C ALA A 60 10.07 -32.04 23.05
N ALA A 61 10.39 -32.81 22.01
CA ALA A 61 10.40 -32.37 20.62
C ALA A 61 8.99 -31.97 20.13
N ASP A 62 7.97 -32.76 20.48
CA ASP A 62 6.58 -32.46 20.14
C ASP A 62 6.08 -31.19 20.84
N GLU A 63 6.43 -31.00 22.10
CA GLU A 63 6.09 -29.78 22.84
C GLU A 63 6.78 -28.55 22.25
N ALA A 64 8.08 -28.66 21.92
CA ALA A 64 8.81 -27.61 21.23
C ALA A 64 8.15 -27.26 19.88
N THR A 65 7.76 -28.27 19.10
CA THR A 65 7.06 -28.08 17.81
C THR A 65 5.74 -27.33 18.00
N ARG A 66 4.91 -27.72 18.97
CA ARG A 66 3.65 -27.03 19.28
C ARG A 66 3.87 -25.58 19.73
N ARG A 67 4.90 -25.32 20.54
CA ARG A 67 5.25 -23.96 20.99
C ARG A 67 5.73 -23.11 19.81
N ASN A 68 6.57 -23.66 18.94
CA ASN A 68 7.08 -22.97 17.76
C ASN A 68 5.97 -22.65 16.76
N ALA A 69 5.03 -23.57 16.52
CA ALA A 69 3.86 -23.31 15.67
C ALA A 69 3.03 -22.13 16.19
N LYS A 70 2.72 -22.11 17.49
CA LYS A 70 1.98 -20.99 18.13
C LYS A 70 2.74 -19.66 18.03
N LEU A 71 4.06 -19.70 18.17
CA LEU A 71 4.91 -18.52 18.01
C LEU A 71 4.88 -18.00 16.56
N ALA A 72 5.02 -18.90 15.58
CA ALA A 72 4.93 -18.56 14.17
C ALA A 72 3.59 -17.89 13.82
N ASP A 73 2.47 -18.47 14.26
CA ASP A 73 1.14 -17.90 14.05
C ASP A 73 1.00 -16.49 14.67
N ARG A 74 1.63 -16.27 15.83
CA ARG A 74 1.64 -14.96 16.49
C ARG A 74 2.43 -13.96 15.66
N LEU A 75 3.62 -14.33 15.20
CA LEU A 75 4.47 -13.46 14.39
C LEU A 75 3.81 -13.12 13.05
N GLU A 76 3.13 -14.08 12.41
CA GLU A 76 2.37 -13.84 11.19
C GLU A 76 1.25 -12.82 11.42
N ARG A 77 0.44 -12.99 12.47
CA ARG A 77 -0.62 -12.04 12.81
C ARG A 77 -0.07 -10.64 13.09
N THR A 78 1.05 -10.53 13.79
CA THR A 78 1.72 -9.25 14.04
C THR A 78 2.15 -8.61 12.72
N ARG A 79 2.85 -9.36 11.85
CA ARG A 79 3.29 -8.88 10.53
C ARG A 79 2.11 -8.36 9.70
N LEU A 80 1.04 -9.14 9.60
CA LEU A 80 -0.15 -8.75 8.83
C LEU A 80 -0.83 -7.50 9.40
N SER A 81 -0.86 -7.35 10.73
CA SER A 81 -1.40 -6.15 11.38
C SER A 81 -0.54 -4.92 11.06
N GLU A 82 0.78 -5.04 11.15
CA GLU A 82 1.71 -3.95 10.87
C GLU A 82 1.67 -3.54 9.39
N GLU A 83 1.67 -4.51 8.47
CA GLU A 83 1.54 -4.26 7.03
C GLU A 83 0.22 -3.56 6.69
N LYS A 84 -0.89 -4.00 7.30
CA LYS A 84 -2.18 -3.35 7.12
C LYS A 84 -2.16 -1.90 7.62
N GLN A 85 -1.55 -1.64 8.78
CA GLN A 85 -1.44 -0.30 9.33
C GLN A 85 -0.55 0.61 8.46
N ALA A 86 0.58 0.09 7.98
CA ALA A 86 1.47 0.80 7.06
C ALA A 86 0.72 1.16 5.76
N ASN A 87 0.06 0.18 5.15
CA ASN A 87 -0.70 0.39 3.92
C ASN A 87 -1.81 1.44 4.11
N GLN A 88 -2.52 1.42 5.23
CA GLN A 88 -3.54 2.45 5.54
C GLN A 88 -2.95 3.85 5.68
N ARG A 89 -1.76 3.98 6.27
CA ARG A 89 -1.06 5.28 6.37
C ARG A 89 -0.65 5.78 4.98
N ASP A 90 -0.11 4.89 4.15
CA ASP A 90 0.30 5.22 2.79
C ASP A 90 -0.88 5.64 1.91
N GLN A 91 -2.01 4.92 2.01
CA GLN A 91 -3.23 5.29 1.30
C GLN A 91 -3.75 6.66 1.72
N ARG A 92 -3.74 6.97 3.01
CA ARG A 92 -4.15 8.31 3.51
C ARG A 92 -3.20 9.39 3.01
N ALA A 93 -1.89 9.18 3.12
CA ALA A 93 -0.89 10.12 2.63
C ALA A 93 -1.05 10.37 1.12
N ALA A 94 -1.30 9.32 0.33
CA ALA A 94 -1.54 9.44 -1.10
C ALA A 94 -2.82 10.23 -1.41
N GLN A 95 -3.91 9.99 -0.69
CA GLN A 95 -5.16 10.75 -0.85
C GLN A 95 -4.98 12.23 -0.49
N ASP A 96 -4.28 12.51 0.60
CA ASP A 96 -4.04 13.89 1.03
C ASP A 96 -3.11 14.63 0.04
N ALA A 97 -2.08 13.96 -0.48
CA ALA A 97 -1.25 14.51 -1.55
C ALA A 97 -2.06 14.82 -2.82
N GLN A 98 -2.97 13.94 -3.22
CA GLN A 98 -3.86 14.19 -4.37
C GLN A 98 -4.77 15.39 -4.12
N ARG A 99 -5.38 15.49 -2.93
CA ARG A 99 -6.24 16.62 -2.55
C ARG A 99 -5.45 17.94 -2.55
N ALA A 100 -4.25 17.94 -2.01
CA ALA A 100 -3.37 19.11 -2.00
C ALA A 100 -3.00 19.54 -3.44
N ALA A 101 -2.64 18.60 -4.31
CA ALA A 101 -2.33 18.89 -5.72
C ALA A 101 -3.55 19.45 -6.47
N LEU A 102 -4.76 18.93 -6.22
CA LEU A 102 -6.00 19.48 -6.78
C LEU A 102 -6.31 20.88 -6.26
N ALA A 103 -6.08 21.14 -4.97
CA ALA A 103 -6.25 22.46 -4.39
C ALA A 103 -5.27 23.48 -5.00
N GLN A 104 -4.00 23.09 -5.17
CA GLN A 104 -2.99 23.92 -5.84
C GLN A 104 -3.40 24.26 -7.28
N ARG A 105 -3.82 23.28 -8.07
CA ARG A 105 -4.32 23.52 -9.44
C ARG A 105 -5.51 24.48 -9.49
N ARG A 106 -6.40 24.42 -8.51
CA ARG A 106 -7.55 25.35 -8.41
C ARG A 106 -7.10 26.77 -8.13
N LEU A 107 -6.14 26.95 -7.22
CA LEU A 107 -5.58 28.28 -6.91
C LEU A 107 -4.85 28.86 -8.11
N GLU A 108 -4.00 28.07 -8.79
CA GLU A 108 -3.31 28.50 -10.01
C GLU A 108 -4.29 28.87 -11.13
N ALA A 109 -5.38 28.12 -11.29
CA ALA A 109 -6.41 28.44 -12.27
C ALA A 109 -7.14 29.76 -11.93
N GLN A 110 -7.45 29.99 -10.64
CA GLN A 110 -8.04 31.25 -10.20
C GLN A 110 -7.10 32.43 -10.44
N GLU A 111 -5.82 32.30 -10.08
CA GLU A 111 -4.82 33.35 -10.32
C GLU A 111 -4.68 33.66 -11.83
N ARG A 112 -4.67 32.63 -12.69
CA ARG A 112 -4.66 32.82 -14.15
C ARG A 112 -5.90 33.55 -14.64
N LEU A 113 -7.08 33.22 -14.11
CA LEU A 113 -8.33 33.90 -14.47
C LEU A 113 -8.32 35.36 -13.99
N GLU A 114 -7.80 35.66 -12.81
CA GLU A 114 -7.67 37.02 -12.29
C GLU A 114 -6.71 37.86 -13.12
N LYS A 115 -5.53 37.33 -13.46
CA LYS A 115 -4.59 37.98 -14.38
C LYS A 115 -5.21 38.23 -15.75
N ALA A 116 -5.96 37.28 -16.29
CA ALA A 116 -6.67 37.43 -17.55
C ALA A 116 -7.77 38.52 -17.47
N ARG A 117 -8.46 38.67 -16.33
CA ARG A 117 -9.43 39.76 -16.11
C ARG A 117 -8.74 41.11 -16.01
N ALA A 118 -7.65 41.20 -15.25
CA ALA A 118 -6.89 42.43 -15.07
C ALA A 118 -6.30 42.95 -16.40
N THR A 119 -5.73 42.05 -17.20
CA THR A 119 -5.20 42.39 -18.54
C THR A 119 -6.29 42.88 -19.49
N LYS A 120 -7.49 42.26 -19.48
CA LYS A 120 -8.64 42.73 -20.26
C LYS A 120 -9.10 44.14 -19.84
N LEU A 121 -9.22 44.38 -18.54
CA LEU A 121 -9.60 45.70 -18.00
C LEU A 121 -8.56 46.78 -18.32
N ALA A 122 -7.27 46.42 -18.39
CA ALA A 122 -6.20 47.33 -18.77
C ALA A 122 -6.18 47.62 -20.28
N ALA A 123 -6.60 46.67 -21.11
CA ALA A 123 -6.65 46.80 -22.56
C ALA A 123 -7.90 47.55 -23.07
N GLU A 124 -8.97 47.65 -22.28
CA GLU A 124 -10.12 48.47 -22.64
C GLU A 124 -9.72 49.96 -22.71
N PRO A 125 -9.90 50.63 -23.86
CA PRO A 125 -9.59 52.05 -23.97
C PRO A 125 -10.52 52.80 -23.02
N ARG A 126 -9.92 53.48 -22.02
CA ARG A 126 -10.68 54.35 -21.12
C ARG A 126 -11.42 55.35 -21.99
N LYS A 127 -12.77 55.38 -21.90
CA LYS A 127 -13.55 56.44 -22.52
C LYS A 127 -12.99 57.76 -22.01
N ALA A 128 -12.40 58.55 -22.92
CA ALA A 128 -11.94 59.89 -22.61
C ALA A 128 -13.17 60.66 -22.15
N THR A 129 -13.27 60.92 -20.85
CA THR A 129 -14.15 61.98 -20.36
C THR A 129 -13.55 63.27 -20.88
N ALA A 130 -13.96 63.65 -22.09
CA ALA A 130 -13.72 64.95 -22.66
C ALA A 130 -14.38 65.97 -21.73
N SER A 131 -13.57 66.61 -20.90
CA SER A 131 -13.91 67.90 -20.31
C SER A 131 -12.63 68.71 -20.17
N TYR A 132 -12.19 69.27 -21.30
CA TYR A 132 -11.35 70.46 -21.31
C TYR A 132 -12.14 71.55 -22.03
N GLY A 133 -12.74 72.45 -21.23
CA GLY A 133 -13.24 73.78 -21.63
C GLY A 133 -14.46 73.86 -22.55
N GLU A 134 -15.63 74.21 -22.00
CA GLU A 134 -16.40 75.42 -22.40
C GLU A 134 -17.54 75.70 -21.39
N ARG A 135 -17.96 76.97 -21.34
CA ARG A 135 -18.70 77.76 -20.34
C ARG A 135 -20.19 77.40 -20.05
N PRO A 136 -20.82 78.02 -19.01
CA PRO A 136 -22.10 77.61 -18.45
C PRO A 136 -23.31 78.11 -19.26
N GLY A 137 -24.30 77.26 -19.47
CA GLY A 137 -25.62 77.65 -19.94
C GLY A 137 -26.50 76.52 -20.46
N SER A 138 -27.67 76.34 -19.81
CA SER A 138 -28.92 75.76 -20.35
C SER A 138 -29.28 74.28 -20.07
N LYS A 139 -29.94 74.11 -18.91
CA LYS A 139 -31.16 73.32 -18.54
C LYS A 139 -31.28 71.79 -18.77
N PRO A 140 -31.96 71.08 -17.84
CA PRO A 140 -32.16 69.62 -17.88
C PRO A 140 -33.51 69.21 -18.51
N GLY A 141 -33.52 68.06 -19.18
CA GLY A 141 -34.70 67.26 -19.52
C GLY A 141 -34.20 65.82 -19.74
N GLU A 142 -34.41 64.92 -18.79
CA GLU A 142 -35.56 64.03 -18.63
C GLU A 142 -35.48 62.76 -19.50
N GLU A 143 -35.90 61.65 -18.88
CA GLU A 143 -36.26 60.34 -19.41
C GLU A 143 -35.18 59.27 -19.60
N GLY A 144 -35.42 58.11 -18.97
CA GLY A 144 -34.72 56.87 -19.26
C GLY A 144 -34.65 55.86 -18.13
N GLY A 145 -35.76 55.54 -17.46
CA GLY A 145 -35.80 54.46 -16.47
C GLY A 145 -35.74 53.07 -17.11
N ALA A 146 -35.05 52.10 -16.48
CA ALA A 146 -35.40 50.68 -16.61
C ALA A 146 -34.75 49.78 -15.54
N LYS A 147 -35.61 49.32 -14.62
CA LYS A 147 -35.73 47.95 -14.10
C LYS A 147 -34.61 47.33 -13.24
N LYS A 148 -34.85 47.41 -11.93
CA LYS A 148 -34.57 46.34 -10.97
C LYS A 148 -35.12 44.99 -11.48
N LYS A 149 -34.26 43.96 -11.57
CA LYS A 149 -34.70 42.55 -11.46
C LYS A 149 -34.07 41.94 -10.22
N ARG A 150 -34.83 41.99 -9.12
CA ARG A 150 -34.65 41.10 -7.96
C ARG A 150 -34.92 39.67 -8.45
N ARG A 151 -33.94 38.76 -8.36
CA ARG A 151 -34.22 37.32 -8.38
C ARG A 151 -34.65 36.91 -6.97
N LYS A 152 -35.88 36.39 -6.87
CA LYS A 152 -36.46 35.81 -5.66
C LYS A 152 -35.89 34.39 -5.47
N PRO A 153 -35.55 33.97 -4.23
CA PRO A 153 -35.24 32.57 -3.96
C PRO A 153 -36.52 31.74 -4.03
N ALA A 154 -36.48 30.62 -4.75
CA ALA A 154 -37.48 29.57 -4.64
C ALA A 154 -36.89 28.49 -3.73
N ALA A 155 -37.43 28.41 -2.53
CA ALA A 155 -37.47 27.20 -1.72
C ALA A 155 -38.80 26.51 -2.00
N SER A 156 -38.75 25.19 -2.16
CA SER A 156 -39.79 24.16 -1.95
C SER A 156 -39.61 23.05 -2.99
N ASP A 157 -39.79 21.77 -2.74
CA ASP A 157 -39.91 20.88 -1.59
C ASP A 157 -40.19 19.49 -2.22
N ALA A 158 -40.02 18.42 -1.45
CA ALA A 158 -40.65 17.12 -1.60
C ALA A 158 -40.34 16.23 -2.83
N GLY A 159 -39.87 15.00 -2.52
CA GLY A 159 -39.78 13.85 -3.41
C GLY A 159 -38.79 12.82 -2.88
#